data_AF-A0A7V8DKM8-F1
#
_entry.id   AF-A0A7V8DKM8-F1
#
_cell.length_a   1.000
_cell.length_b   1.000
_cell.length_c   1.000
_cell.angle_alpha   90.00
_cell.angle_beta   90.00
_cell.angle_gamma   90.00
#
_symmetry.space_group_name_H-M   'P 1'
#
loop_
_entity.id
_entity.type
_entity.pdbx_description
1 polymer ?
#
loop_
_entity_poly.entity_id
_entity_poly.type
_entity_poly.pdbx_seq_one_letter_code
_entity_poly.pdbx_strand_id
1 'polypeptide(L)'
;MKRYAALPAVLAVMLLILLGCSSQYRVASQADQSDFAKQQRAGDPAGAASSSGRTESISERDMTAARQSDVQSRLRELQQKVRDINFDYDRYDIREDAKPILKEVAGLMGRAKGIKLVIEGHCDQRGTTEYNLGLGERRAHSAKEYLIALGIPSSRIETISFGQEKPLCAEASEACWAKNRRGHFVFVEEVR
;
A
#
# COMPACT_ATOMS: atom_id res chain seq x y z
N MET A 1 -53.32 51.59 11.27
CA MET A 1 -53.22 50.65 10.13
C MET A 1 -52.17 49.61 10.50
N LYS A 2 -52.59 48.35 10.64
CA LYS A 2 -51.76 47.20 11.04
C LYS A 2 -50.90 46.76 9.85
N ARG A 3 -49.61 46.44 10.03
CA ARG A 3 -49.01 45.09 9.82
C ARG A 3 -47.66 45.00 10.57
N TYR A 4 -47.53 43.89 11.28
CA TYR A 4 -46.46 43.49 12.20
C TYR A 4 -45.29 42.85 11.43
N ALA A 5 -44.06 43.09 11.89
CA ALA A 5 -43.17 42.13 12.56
C ALA A 5 -42.89 40.82 11.78
N ALA A 6 -41.67 40.71 11.25
CA ALA A 6 -41.02 39.44 10.91
C ALA A 6 -39.49 39.62 10.78
N LEU A 7 -38.85 40.20 11.78
CA LEU A 7 -37.42 40.04 12.04
C LEU A 7 -37.28 39.73 13.53
N PRO A 8 -37.43 38.47 13.94
CA PRO A 8 -36.31 37.80 14.61
C PRO A 8 -36.41 36.25 14.50
N ALA A 9 -36.36 35.66 13.30
CA ALA A 9 -36.51 34.20 13.15
C ALA A 9 -35.28 33.46 12.57
N VAL A 10 -34.24 34.17 12.11
CA VAL A 10 -33.09 33.53 11.45
C VAL A 10 -31.90 33.31 12.41
N LEU A 11 -31.83 34.04 13.52
CA LEU A 11 -30.76 33.89 14.52
C LEU A 11 -30.99 32.75 15.53
N ALA A 12 -32.20 32.17 15.59
CA ALA A 12 -32.55 31.11 16.54
C ALA A 12 -32.40 29.67 15.99
N VAL A 13 -32.12 29.50 14.70
CA VAL A 13 -31.93 28.18 14.07
C VAL A 13 -30.44 27.77 14.02
N MET A 14 -29.53 28.68 14.35
CA MET A 14 -28.07 28.45 14.42
C MET A 14 -27.55 28.05 15.83
N LEU A 15 -28.43 27.58 16.74
CA LEU A 15 -28.03 27.27 18.13
C LEU A 15 -28.70 26.01 18.75
N LEU A 16 -29.21 25.07 17.95
CA LEU A 16 -29.89 23.86 18.47
C LEU A 16 -29.68 22.60 17.60
N ILE A 17 -28.43 22.22 17.34
CA ILE A 17 -28.09 20.80 17.08
C ILE A 17 -26.95 20.42 18.01
N LEU A 18 -27.39 20.08 19.21
CA LEU A 18 -26.66 19.55 20.32
C LEU A 18 -26.44 18.02 20.13
N LEU A 19 -25.29 17.56 20.65
CA LEU A 19 -25.08 16.25 21.29
C LEU A 19 -24.88 15.02 20.38
N GLY A 20 -23.69 14.95 19.76
CA GLY A 20 -23.07 13.67 19.42
C GLY A 20 -22.45 13.03 20.67
N CYS A 21 -22.88 11.81 21.01
CA CYS A 21 -22.39 11.04 22.15
C CYS A 21 -20.90 10.68 22.01
N SER A 22 -20.06 11.16 22.93
CA SER A 22 -18.74 10.59 23.18
C SER A 22 -18.93 9.23 23.88
N SER A 23 -18.67 8.14 23.15
CA SER A 23 -18.56 6.82 23.75
C SER A 23 -17.32 6.79 24.63
N GLN A 24 -17.54 6.98 25.93
CA GLN A 24 -16.52 6.79 26.96
C GLN A 24 -16.22 5.29 27.07
N TYR A 25 -15.07 4.88 26.54
CA TYR A 25 -14.51 3.58 26.88
C TYR A 25 -13.94 3.67 28.30
N ARG A 26 -14.74 3.28 29.29
CA ARG A 26 -14.27 3.06 30.66
C ARG A 26 -13.40 1.81 30.64
N VAL A 27 -12.08 1.97 30.61
CA VAL A 27 -11.16 0.90 31.03
C VAL A 27 -11.28 0.83 32.54
N ALA A 28 -12.04 -0.15 33.02
CA ALA A 28 -12.00 -0.55 34.40
C ALA A 28 -10.59 -1.06 34.70
N SER A 29 -9.99 -0.42 35.71
CA SER A 29 -8.84 -0.89 36.47
C SER A 29 -8.98 -2.38 36.79
N GLN A 30 -7.96 -3.15 36.41
CA GLN A 30 -7.58 -4.37 37.13
C GLN A 30 -6.07 -4.30 37.39
N ALA A 31 -5.71 -3.55 38.42
CA ALA A 31 -4.75 -4.08 39.37
C ALA A 31 -5.48 -5.21 40.11
N ASP A 32 -4.91 -6.41 40.12
CA ASP A 32 -4.42 -7.06 41.34
C ASP A 32 -4.44 -8.59 41.16
N GLN A 33 -3.26 -9.20 41.21
CA GLN A 33 -2.97 -10.42 41.98
C GLN A 33 -1.52 -10.81 41.74
N SER A 34 -0.64 -10.05 42.40
CA SER A 34 0.63 -10.57 42.88
C SER A 34 0.38 -11.23 44.23
N ASP A 35 0.51 -12.56 44.30
CA ASP A 35 1.00 -13.26 45.48
C ASP A 35 1.14 -14.75 45.19
N PHE A 36 2.36 -15.19 44.86
CA PHE A 36 2.85 -16.46 45.38
C PHE A 36 4.31 -16.29 45.81
N ALA A 37 4.52 -16.70 47.05
CA ALA A 37 5.66 -16.46 47.90
C ALA A 37 6.98 -17.05 47.36
N LYS A 38 8.04 -16.24 47.51
CA LYS A 38 9.20 -16.49 48.40
C LYS A 38 9.66 -17.96 48.52
N GLN A 39 10.89 -18.26 48.08
CA GLN A 39 12.05 -18.66 48.91
C GLN A 39 13.22 -19.12 47.97
N GLN A 40 14.31 -18.35 47.87
CA GLN A 40 15.65 -18.54 48.48
C GLN A 40 16.67 -19.47 47.77
N ARG A 41 17.79 -18.81 47.44
CA ARG A 41 19.22 -19.18 47.64
C ARG A 41 19.82 -20.44 46.99
N ALA A 42 20.83 -20.13 46.17
CA ALA A 42 22.24 -20.56 46.22
C ALA A 42 22.57 -22.06 46.04
N GLY A 43 23.41 -22.33 45.04
CA GLY A 43 24.25 -23.50 44.98
C GLY A 43 24.71 -23.84 43.55
N ASP A 44 25.87 -23.31 43.14
CA ASP A 44 26.74 -24.02 42.20
C ASP A 44 27.38 -25.21 42.93
N PRO A 45 27.65 -26.34 42.26
CA PRO A 45 28.96 -26.46 41.63
C PRO A 45 28.98 -27.18 40.26
N ALA A 46 30.10 -26.94 39.58
CA ALA A 46 30.55 -27.51 38.32
C ALA A 46 30.63 -29.05 38.29
N GLY A 47 30.52 -29.61 37.07
CA GLY A 47 30.89 -30.99 36.76
C GLY A 47 30.69 -31.31 35.27
N ALA A 48 31.79 -31.46 34.55
CA ALA A 48 31.89 -31.61 33.10
C ALA A 48 31.42 -32.99 32.56
N ALA A 49 30.92 -33.01 31.32
CA ALA A 49 31.60 -33.61 30.15
C ALA A 49 30.64 -34.21 29.10
N SER A 50 30.71 -33.63 27.90
CA SER A 50 30.73 -34.26 26.57
C SER A 50 29.55 -35.14 26.11
N SER A 51 28.82 -34.65 25.10
CA SER A 51 28.74 -35.42 23.86
C SER A 51 28.67 -34.51 22.63
N SER A 52 29.42 -34.94 21.64
CA SER A 52 29.67 -34.37 20.33
C SER A 52 28.38 -34.16 19.52
N GLY A 53 28.28 -32.97 18.92
CA GLY A 53 27.24 -32.60 17.98
C GLY A 53 27.42 -31.15 17.57
N ARG A 54 28.46 -30.86 16.79
CA ARG A 54 28.72 -29.51 16.26
C ARG A 54 27.72 -29.24 15.13
N THR A 55 26.46 -29.05 15.49
CA THR A 55 25.49 -28.33 14.66
C THR A 55 25.80 -26.86 14.87
N GLU A 56 26.42 -26.23 13.89
CA GLU A 56 26.68 -24.79 13.92
C GLU A 56 25.35 -24.06 14.07
N SER A 57 25.15 -23.38 15.20
CA SER A 57 23.98 -22.54 15.42
C SER A 57 24.16 -21.29 14.56
N ILE A 58 23.67 -21.34 13.32
CA ILE A 58 23.48 -20.13 12.51
C ILE A 58 22.64 -19.18 13.36
N SER A 59 23.16 -17.99 13.65
CA SER A 59 22.46 -17.07 14.52
C SER A 59 21.15 -16.65 13.85
N GLU A 60 20.10 -16.40 14.64
CA GLU A 60 18.80 -15.94 14.11
C GLU A 60 18.95 -14.67 13.25
N ARG A 61 19.97 -13.85 13.51
CA ARG A 61 20.33 -12.68 12.70
C ARG A 61 20.86 -13.04 11.33
N ASP A 62 21.66 -14.10 11.22
CA ASP A 62 22.20 -14.54 9.93
C ASP A 62 21.11 -15.14 9.05
N MET A 63 20.16 -15.90 9.63
CA MET A 63 19.03 -16.44 8.88
C MET A 63 18.06 -15.36 8.39
N THR A 64 17.79 -14.34 9.21
CA THR A 64 16.90 -13.23 8.83
C THR A 64 17.53 -12.39 7.72
N ALA A 65 18.82 -12.08 7.81
CA ALA A 65 19.55 -11.38 6.76
C ALA A 65 19.58 -12.18 5.44
N ALA A 66 19.82 -13.50 5.52
CA ALA A 66 19.80 -14.37 4.34
C ALA A 66 18.41 -14.36 3.67
N ARG A 67 17.33 -14.53 4.44
CA ARG A 67 15.96 -14.47 3.92
C ARG A 67 15.61 -13.13 3.29
N GLN A 68 16.01 -12.03 3.91
CA GLN A 68 15.76 -10.70 3.38
C GLN A 68 16.50 -10.48 2.05
N SER A 69 17.73 -10.98 1.92
CA SER A 69 18.49 -10.87 0.67
C SER A 69 17.88 -11.69 -0.48
N ASP A 70 17.30 -12.86 -0.19
CA ASP A 70 16.56 -13.67 -1.17
C ASP A 70 15.32 -12.93 -1.70
N VAL A 71 14.48 -12.41 -0.79
CA VAL A 71 13.27 -11.68 -1.19
C VAL A 71 13.61 -10.46 -2.03
N GLN A 72 14.61 -9.67 -1.61
CA GLN A 72 15.03 -8.49 -2.36
C GLN A 72 15.55 -8.83 -3.75
N SER A 73 16.23 -9.98 -3.91
CA SER A 73 16.72 -10.44 -5.21
C SER A 73 15.57 -10.87 -6.12
N ARG A 74 14.57 -11.56 -5.57
CA ARG A 74 13.33 -11.92 -6.29
C ARG A 74 12.54 -10.69 -6.73
N LEU A 75 12.40 -9.68 -5.87
CA LEU A 75 11.71 -8.42 -6.22
C LEU A 75 12.44 -7.70 -7.36
N ARG A 76 13.76 -7.59 -7.30
CA ARG A 76 14.57 -7.01 -8.38
C ARG A 76 14.39 -7.76 -9.70
N GLU A 77 14.39 -9.09 -9.67
CA GLU A 77 14.17 -9.90 -10.87
C GLU A 77 12.79 -9.66 -11.48
N LEU A 78 11.74 -9.57 -10.67
CA LEU A 78 10.39 -9.25 -11.14
C LEU A 78 10.34 -7.83 -11.74
N GLN A 79 10.95 -6.86 -11.07
CA GLN A 79 10.96 -5.47 -11.50
C GLN A 79 11.68 -5.29 -12.86
N GLN A 80 12.70 -6.09 -13.15
CA GLN A 80 13.42 -6.06 -14.44
C GLN A 80 12.63 -6.65 -15.59
N LYS A 81 11.65 -7.53 -15.31
CA LYS A 81 10.83 -8.20 -16.34
C LYS A 81 9.60 -7.41 -16.71
N VAL A 82 9.11 -6.56 -15.81
CA VAL A 82 7.89 -5.78 -16.06
C VAL A 82 8.20 -4.50 -16.84
N ARG A 83 7.27 -4.13 -17.71
CA ARG A 83 7.27 -2.86 -18.43
C ARG A 83 6.03 -2.07 -18.05
N ASP A 84 6.12 -0.76 -18.17
CA ASP A 84 4.98 0.12 -18.00
C ASP A 84 3.97 -0.08 -19.15
N ILE A 85 2.70 0.19 -18.86
CA ILE A 85 1.68 0.37 -19.88
C ILE A 85 1.44 1.86 -20.12
N ASN A 86 1.07 2.23 -21.34
CA ASN A 86 0.76 3.62 -21.67
C ASN A 86 -0.74 3.84 -21.83
N PHE A 87 -1.13 5.12 -21.74
CA PHE A 87 -2.51 5.58 -21.94
C PHE A 87 -2.55 6.71 -22.96
N ASP A 88 -3.68 6.80 -23.68
CA ASP A 88 -3.93 7.92 -24.57
C ASP A 88 -4.22 9.20 -23.81
N TYR A 89 -4.10 10.33 -24.52
CA TYR A 89 -4.35 11.64 -23.95
C TYR A 89 -5.78 11.73 -23.40
N ASP A 90 -5.89 12.12 -22.13
CA ASP A 90 -7.15 12.22 -21.41
C ASP A 90 -7.97 10.91 -21.32
N ARG A 91 -7.30 9.75 -21.49
CA ARG A 91 -7.92 8.43 -21.43
C ARG A 91 -7.36 7.58 -20.30
N TYR A 92 -8.16 6.62 -19.87
CA TYR A 92 -7.83 5.60 -18.88
C TYR A 92 -8.22 4.18 -19.32
N ASP A 93 -8.79 4.03 -20.52
CA ASP A 93 -9.03 2.70 -21.09
C ASP A 93 -7.72 1.97 -21.41
N ILE A 94 -7.75 0.65 -21.24
CA ILE A 94 -6.61 -0.22 -21.52
C ILE A 94 -6.45 -0.37 -23.03
N ARG A 95 -5.37 0.18 -23.56
CA ARG A 95 -5.00 0.05 -24.98
C ARG A 95 -4.71 -1.42 -25.35
N GLU A 96 -4.88 -1.75 -26.63
CA GLU A 96 -4.60 -3.11 -27.13
C GLU A 96 -3.14 -3.55 -26.92
N ASP A 97 -2.19 -2.62 -27.03
CA ASP A 97 -0.76 -2.88 -26.82
C ASP A 97 -0.39 -3.06 -25.34
N ALA A 98 -1.20 -2.56 -24.41
CA ALA A 98 -1.04 -2.76 -22.98
C ALA A 98 -1.50 -4.15 -22.51
N LYS A 99 -2.48 -4.76 -23.19
CA LYS A 99 -3.03 -6.08 -22.83
C LYS A 99 -1.98 -7.20 -22.73
N PRO A 100 -1.04 -7.39 -23.66
CA PRO A 100 -0.01 -8.42 -23.52
C PRO A 100 0.91 -8.18 -22.31
N ILE A 101 1.23 -6.92 -22.00
CA ILE A 101 2.04 -6.56 -20.81
C ILE A 101 1.28 -6.92 -19.53
N LEU A 102 0.00 -6.60 -19.45
CA LEU A 102 -0.84 -6.97 -18.30
C LEU A 102 -0.96 -8.49 -18.12
N LYS A 103 -1.01 -9.26 -19.22
CA LYS A 103 -0.96 -10.74 -19.15
C LYS A 103 0.38 -11.24 -18.60
N GLU A 104 1.49 -10.62 -18.98
CA GLU A 104 2.81 -10.92 -18.44
C GLU A 104 2.89 -10.63 -16.93
N VAL A 105 2.39 -9.46 -16.50
CA VAL A 105 2.28 -9.08 -15.09
C VAL A 105 1.46 -10.10 -14.29
N ALA A 106 0.30 -10.51 -14.82
CA ALA A 106 -0.52 -11.54 -14.19
C ALA A 106 0.24 -12.89 -14.07
N GLY A 107 0.97 -13.29 -15.12
CA GLY A 107 1.82 -14.48 -15.09
C GLY A 107 2.95 -14.40 -14.06
N LEU A 108 3.57 -13.24 -13.91
CA LEU A 108 4.58 -12.99 -12.87
C LEU A 108 3.98 -13.09 -11.47
N MET A 109 2.84 -12.43 -11.23
CA MET A 109 2.10 -12.46 -9.95
C MET A 109 1.64 -13.86 -9.56
N GLY A 110 1.29 -14.71 -10.54
CA GLY A 110 0.90 -16.10 -10.31
C GLY A 110 2.05 -16.96 -9.77
N ARG A 111 3.29 -16.72 -10.23
CA ARG A 111 4.49 -17.45 -9.78
C ARG A 111 5.08 -16.88 -8.48
N ALA A 112 4.89 -15.59 -8.25
CA ALA A 112 5.44 -14.84 -7.13
C ALA A 112 4.55 -14.90 -5.88
N LYS A 113 4.57 -16.02 -5.14
CA LYS A 113 3.85 -16.10 -3.84
C LYS A 113 4.47 -15.16 -2.80
N GLY A 114 3.64 -14.57 -1.94
CA GLY A 114 4.05 -13.64 -0.88
C GLY A 114 4.47 -12.26 -1.39
N ILE A 115 4.11 -11.91 -2.62
CA ILE A 115 4.42 -10.63 -3.26
C ILE A 115 3.11 -9.94 -3.62
N LYS A 116 3.03 -8.64 -3.38
CA LYS A 116 1.95 -7.75 -3.82
C LYS A 116 2.42 -6.89 -4.98
N LEU A 117 1.46 -6.29 -5.67
CA LEU A 117 1.68 -5.34 -6.75
C LEU A 117 1.09 -3.99 -6.35
N VAL A 118 1.89 -2.93 -6.46
CA VAL A 118 1.40 -1.55 -6.45
C VAL A 118 1.39 -1.05 -7.89
N ILE A 119 0.26 -0.50 -8.31
CA ILE A 119 0.11 0.13 -9.62
C ILE A 119 0.07 1.63 -9.43
N GLU A 120 1.03 2.32 -10.01
CA GLU A 120 1.13 3.76 -9.96
C GLU A 120 0.56 4.39 -11.23
N GLY A 121 -0.40 5.29 -11.07
CA GLY A 121 -0.99 6.06 -12.17
C GLY A 121 -0.30 7.39 -12.36
N HIS A 122 0.20 7.62 -13.57
CA HIS A 122 0.91 8.85 -13.95
C HIS A 122 0.25 9.55 -15.15
N CYS A 123 0.41 10.86 -15.21
CA CYS A 123 -0.11 11.76 -16.23
C CYS A 123 1.00 12.62 -16.83
N ASP A 124 0.71 13.23 -17.98
CA ASP A 124 1.55 14.32 -18.47
C ASP A 124 1.22 15.63 -17.76
N GLN A 125 2.06 16.65 -17.96
CA GLN A 125 2.02 17.91 -17.21
C GLN A 125 0.84 18.85 -17.57
N ARG A 126 -0.05 18.45 -18.49
CA ARG A 126 -1.14 19.30 -18.94
C ARG A 126 -2.36 19.11 -18.04
N GLY A 127 -3.03 20.21 -17.71
CA GLY A 127 -4.18 20.23 -16.81
C GLY A 127 -3.80 20.63 -15.38
N THR A 128 -4.78 20.61 -14.47
CA THR A 128 -4.52 20.91 -13.06
C THR A 128 -3.95 19.68 -12.34
N THR A 129 -3.20 19.89 -11.27
CA THR A 129 -2.67 18.81 -10.44
C THR A 129 -3.80 17.93 -9.89
N GLU A 130 -4.91 18.51 -9.42
CA GLU A 130 -6.06 17.78 -8.87
C GLU A 130 -6.73 16.91 -9.94
N TYR A 131 -6.88 17.45 -11.15
CA TYR A 131 -7.42 16.70 -12.27
C TYR A 131 -6.52 15.49 -12.60
N ASN A 132 -5.22 15.73 -12.70
CA ASN A 132 -4.24 14.70 -13.02
C ASN A 132 -4.13 13.64 -11.91
N LEU A 133 -4.30 14.02 -10.65
CA LEU A 133 -4.38 13.07 -9.54
C LEU A 133 -5.59 12.14 -9.70
N GLY A 134 -6.77 12.68 -10.05
CA GLY A 134 -7.95 11.87 -10.33
C GLY A 134 -7.82 10.99 -11.58
N LEU A 135 -7.20 11.50 -12.64
CA LEU A 135 -6.97 10.74 -13.88
C LEU A 135 -5.95 9.61 -13.66
N GLY A 136 -4.88 9.86 -12.90
CA GLY A 136 -3.91 8.84 -12.52
C GLY A 136 -4.57 7.71 -11.72
N GLU A 137 -5.46 8.03 -10.78
CA GLU A 137 -6.18 7.02 -10.00
C GLU A 137 -7.04 6.12 -10.90
N ARG A 138 -7.79 6.71 -11.84
CA ARG A 138 -8.60 5.95 -12.81
C ARG A 138 -7.74 5.03 -13.70
N ARG A 139 -6.54 5.47 -14.10
CA ARG A 139 -5.60 4.66 -14.88
C ARG A 139 -5.08 3.47 -14.09
N ALA A 140 -4.61 3.71 -12.87
CA ALA A 140 -4.14 2.64 -11.98
C ALA A 140 -5.27 1.64 -11.68
N HIS A 141 -6.47 2.14 -11.41
CA HIS A 141 -7.65 1.32 -11.16
C HIS A 141 -8.04 0.49 -12.40
N SER A 142 -8.03 1.06 -13.61
CA SER A 142 -8.35 0.32 -14.84
C SER A 142 -7.38 -0.84 -15.09
N ALA A 143 -6.09 -0.65 -14.80
CA ALA A 143 -5.10 -1.71 -14.86
C ALA A 143 -5.33 -2.79 -13.78
N LYS A 144 -5.69 -2.37 -12.56
CA LYS A 144 -6.05 -3.28 -11.47
C LYS A 144 -7.25 -4.15 -11.84
N GLU A 145 -8.34 -3.57 -12.33
CA GLU A 145 -9.54 -4.31 -12.73
C GLU A 145 -9.24 -5.31 -13.86
N TYR A 146 -8.39 -4.93 -14.81
CA TYR A 146 -7.95 -5.85 -15.86
C TYR A 146 -7.14 -7.03 -15.30
N LEU A 147 -6.24 -6.80 -14.34
CA LEU A 147 -5.49 -7.88 -13.68
C LEU A 147 -6.38 -8.77 -12.81
N ILE A 148 -7.41 -8.21 -12.18
CA ILE A 148 -8.43 -8.98 -11.46
C ILE A 148 -9.20 -9.89 -12.43
N ALA A 149 -9.59 -9.37 -13.60
CA ALA A 149 -10.23 -10.17 -14.64
C ALA A 149 -9.33 -11.29 -15.19
N LEU A 150 -8.00 -11.14 -15.09
CA LEU A 150 -7.03 -12.19 -15.39
C LEU A 150 -6.81 -13.19 -14.23
N GLY A 151 -7.53 -13.03 -13.11
CA GLY A 151 -7.54 -13.97 -11.99
C GLY A 151 -6.61 -13.59 -10.82
N ILE A 152 -6.04 -12.38 -10.80
CA ILE A 152 -5.25 -11.92 -9.65
C ILE A 152 -6.19 -11.44 -8.54
N PRO A 153 -6.07 -11.94 -7.30
CA PRO A 153 -6.90 -11.47 -6.19
C PRO A 153 -6.72 -9.97 -5.94
N SER A 154 -7.82 -9.24 -5.78
CA SER A 154 -7.79 -7.78 -5.51
C SER A 154 -6.97 -7.41 -4.27
N SER A 155 -6.93 -8.29 -3.25
CA SER A 155 -6.12 -8.11 -2.04
C SER A 155 -4.60 -8.09 -2.28
N ARG A 156 -4.15 -8.55 -3.45
CA ARG A 156 -2.73 -8.53 -3.85
C ARG A 156 -2.36 -7.32 -4.71
N ILE A 157 -3.31 -6.43 -4.99
CA ILE A 157 -3.11 -5.26 -5.85
C ILE A 157 -3.55 -3.99 -5.14
N GLU A 158 -2.63 -3.05 -5.00
CA GLU A 158 -2.86 -1.70 -4.48
C GLU A 158 -2.65 -0.68 -5.60
N THR A 159 -3.33 0.47 -5.50
CA THR A 159 -3.22 1.57 -6.48
C THR A 159 -2.76 2.84 -5.78
N ILE A 160 -1.92 3.61 -6.47
CA ILE A 160 -1.48 4.94 -6.05
C ILE A 160 -1.54 5.86 -7.27
N SER A 161 -2.00 7.09 -7.11
CA SER A 161 -1.91 8.11 -8.14
C SER A 161 -0.82 9.11 -7.81
N PHE A 162 0.09 9.33 -8.75
CA PHE A 162 1.05 10.44 -8.70
C PHE A 162 0.63 11.60 -9.61
N GLY A 163 -0.40 11.42 -10.44
CA GLY A 163 -0.77 12.42 -11.44
C GLY A 163 0.45 12.87 -12.25
N GLN A 164 0.73 14.17 -12.26
CA GLN A 164 1.87 14.75 -12.97
C GLN A 164 3.14 14.93 -12.12
N GLU A 165 3.14 14.52 -10.85
CA GLU A 165 4.18 14.86 -9.87
C GLU A 165 5.49 14.05 -10.02
N LYS A 166 5.45 12.95 -10.78
CA LYS A 166 6.59 12.03 -11.01
C LYS A 166 6.83 11.78 -12.51
N PRO A 167 7.20 12.82 -13.29
CA PRO A 167 7.43 12.67 -14.72
C PRO A 167 8.69 11.83 -14.99
N LEU A 168 8.65 11.01 -16.05
CA LEU A 168 9.84 10.34 -16.58
C LEU A 168 10.70 11.29 -17.43
N CYS A 169 10.07 12.29 -18.02
CA CYS A 169 10.70 13.27 -18.88
C CYS A 169 9.95 14.61 -18.73
N ALA A 170 10.65 15.74 -18.89
CA ALA A 170 10.12 17.07 -18.59
C ALA A 170 9.87 17.90 -19.86
N GLU A 171 10.21 17.38 -21.04
CA GLU A 171 10.06 18.10 -22.29
C GLU A 171 8.58 18.31 -22.64
N ALA A 172 8.24 19.53 -23.04
CA ALA A 172 6.91 19.89 -23.54
C ALA A 172 6.72 19.39 -24.98
N SER A 173 6.70 18.06 -25.17
CA SER A 173 6.53 17.43 -26.48
C SER A 173 5.61 16.21 -26.38
N GLU A 174 4.88 15.89 -27.45
CA GLU A 174 3.99 14.72 -27.47
C GLU A 174 4.75 13.41 -27.21
N ALA A 175 5.99 13.30 -27.72
CA ALA A 175 6.84 12.13 -27.47
C ALA A 175 7.14 11.94 -25.97
N CYS A 176 7.35 13.03 -25.23
CA CYS A 176 7.55 12.95 -23.78
C CYS A 176 6.22 12.73 -23.04
N TRP A 177 5.16 13.46 -23.40
CA TRP A 177 3.85 13.30 -22.77
C TRP A 177 3.32 11.88 -22.89
N ALA A 178 3.49 11.22 -24.04
CA ALA A 178 3.12 9.82 -24.23
C ALA A 178 3.83 8.88 -23.25
N LYS A 179 5.12 9.13 -22.95
CA LYS A 179 5.88 8.35 -21.96
C LYS A 179 5.35 8.58 -20.54
N ASN A 180 4.99 9.82 -20.21
CA ASN A 180 4.51 10.17 -18.87
C ASN A 180 3.11 9.62 -18.56
N ARG A 181 2.23 9.53 -19.58
CA ARG A 181 0.90 8.90 -19.46
C ARG A 181 1.05 7.37 -19.36
N ARG A 182 1.26 6.88 -18.14
CA ARG A 182 1.59 5.46 -17.91
C ARG A 182 1.02 4.88 -16.62
N GLY A 183 0.91 3.57 -16.59
CA GLY A 183 0.76 2.75 -15.39
C GLY A 183 2.09 2.08 -15.10
N HIS A 184 2.72 2.44 -13.98
CA HIS A 184 3.98 1.85 -13.53
C HIS A 184 3.70 0.75 -12.49
N PHE A 185 4.45 -0.35 -12.58
CA PHE A 185 4.24 -1.53 -11.74
C PHE A 185 5.37 -1.68 -10.75
N VAL A 186 5.06 -1.77 -9.47
CA VAL A 186 6.04 -1.96 -8.39
C VAL A 186 5.69 -3.22 -7.61
N PHE A 187 6.58 -4.21 -7.61
CA PHE A 187 6.43 -5.40 -6.79
C PHE A 187 6.94 -5.16 -5.38
N VAL A 188 6.15 -5.54 -4.38
CA VAL A 188 6.50 -5.39 -2.96
C VAL A 188 6.29 -6.68 -2.19
N GLU A 189 7.05 -6.89 -1.13
CA GLU A 189 6.86 -8.04 -0.24
C GLU A 189 5.53 -7.89 0.53
N GLU A 190 4.80 -8.99 0.68
CA GLU A 190 3.66 -9.06 1.60
C GLU A 190 4.17 -9.16 3.03
N VAL A 191 4.20 -8.03 3.73
CA VAL A 191 4.49 -8.00 5.17
C VAL A 191 3.29 -8.59 5.90
N ARG A 192 3.50 -9.70 6.59
CA ARG A 192 2.51 -10.35 7.46
C ARG A 192 2.72 -9.96 8.91
#